data_AF-W6YE95-F1
#
_entry.id   AF-W6YE95-F1
#
_cell.length_a   1.000
_cell.length_b   1.000
_cell.length_c   1.000
_cell.angle_alpha   90.00
_cell.angle_beta   90.00
_cell.angle_gamma   90.00
#
_symmetry.space_group_name_H-M   'P 1'
#
loop_
_entity.id
_entity.type
_entity.pdbx_description
1 polymer ?
#
loop_
_entity_poly.entity_id
_entity_poly.type
_entity_poly.pdbx_seq_one_letter_code
_entity_poly.pdbx_strand_id
1 'polypeptide(L)'
;FLLVTLMLNSIASSTCESDIEDLLEQMPVDLSHSYEKTLERIRDQHPKKVDLSYRILWWLSRARRPLSYEELAHAVAVRDRDCGRNPKKESKQGIMTTACMGLVFVDDERNFRLVHFSTQEYLLAHFSQSSIKQILREENIIARACLTILLYDEFESGPCETYTAAKTLYENCPMLLYAAEYWHDHLAETVSKDLNN
;
A
#
# COMPACT_ATOMS: atom_id res chain seq x y z
N PHE A 1 5.54 15.26 -7.05
CA PHE A 1 6.18 16.51 -7.50
C PHE A 1 7.25 17.09 -6.57
N LEU A 2 7.35 16.70 -5.30
CA LEU A 2 8.33 17.26 -4.33
C LEU A 2 9.80 17.13 -4.79
N LEU A 3 10.19 15.97 -5.32
CA LEU A 3 11.57 15.74 -5.77
C LEU A 3 11.94 16.64 -6.95
N VAL A 4 11.04 16.82 -7.91
CA VAL A 4 11.25 17.70 -9.07
C VAL A 4 11.33 19.16 -8.63
N THR A 5 10.53 19.59 -7.65
CA THR A 5 10.61 20.94 -7.10
C THR A 5 11.91 21.17 -6.32
N LEU A 6 12.37 20.19 -5.56
CA LEU A 6 13.67 20.26 -4.87
C LEU A 6 14.83 20.26 -5.86
N MET A 7 14.79 19.43 -6.90
CA MET A 7 15.76 19.41 -8.00
C MET A 7 15.81 20.76 -8.72
N LEU A 8 14.65 21.31 -9.12
CA LEU A 8 14.59 22.58 -9.85
C LEU A 8 15.07 23.75 -9.00
N ASN A 9 14.74 23.77 -7.70
CA ASN A 9 15.24 24.82 -6.80
C ASN A 9 16.75 24.71 -6.56
N SER A 10 17.28 23.49 -6.46
CA SER A 10 18.71 23.25 -6.25
C SER A 10 19.53 23.59 -7.50
N ILE A 11 19.03 23.22 -8.69
CA ILE A 11 19.60 23.60 -9.99
C ILE A 11 19.54 25.12 -10.18
N ALA A 12 18.43 25.76 -9.79
CA ALA A 12 18.29 27.22 -9.88
C ALA A 12 19.25 28.00 -8.96
N SER A 13 19.79 27.35 -7.91
CA SER A 13 20.77 27.94 -6.99
C SER A 13 22.22 27.64 -7.33
N SER A 14 22.49 26.77 -8.30
CA SER A 14 23.86 26.43 -8.73
C SER A 14 24.50 27.59 -9.49
N THR A 15 25.79 27.84 -9.24
CA THR A 15 26.51 29.00 -9.76
C THR A 15 27.41 28.69 -10.95
N CYS A 16 27.78 27.42 -11.15
CA CYS A 16 28.57 26.99 -12.29
C CYS A 16 28.22 25.56 -12.75
N GLU A 17 28.71 25.19 -13.93
CA GLU A 17 28.41 23.90 -14.58
C GLU A 17 28.93 22.70 -13.77
N SER A 18 30.07 22.85 -13.09
CA SER A 18 30.55 21.80 -12.16
C SER A 18 29.64 21.64 -10.94
N ASP A 19 29.01 22.72 -10.44
CA ASP A 19 28.03 22.61 -9.35
C ASP A 19 26.79 21.81 -9.80
N ILE A 20 26.48 21.81 -11.10
CA ILE A 20 25.36 21.03 -11.65
C ILE A 20 25.80 19.57 -11.81
N GLU A 21 27.00 19.32 -12.34
CA GLU A 21 27.57 17.99 -12.49
C GLU A 21 27.74 17.28 -11.13
N ASP A 22 28.31 17.95 -10.13
CA ASP A 22 28.46 17.42 -8.76
C ASP A 22 27.10 17.12 -8.09
N LEU A 23 26.08 17.94 -8.35
CA LEU A 23 24.73 17.74 -7.81
C LEU A 23 24.03 16.56 -8.48
N LEU A 24 24.24 16.36 -9.79
CA LEU A 24 23.75 15.23 -10.56
C LEU A 24 24.48 13.93 -10.18
N GLU A 25 25.78 13.99 -9.87
CA GLU A 25 26.59 12.84 -9.43
C GLU A 25 26.26 12.40 -8.00
N GLN A 26 25.90 13.32 -7.11
CA GLN A 26 25.47 13.00 -5.73
C GLN A 26 24.01 12.50 -5.64
N MET A 27 23.23 12.65 -6.72
CA MET A 27 21.84 12.22 -6.81
C MET A 27 21.72 10.75 -7.27
N PRO A 28 22.09 9.80 -6.40
CA PRO A 28 21.11 8.82 -5.92
C PRO A 28 21.17 8.55 -4.40
N VAL A 29 22.05 9.24 -3.65
CA VAL A 29 22.43 8.82 -2.28
C VAL A 29 21.41 9.19 -1.20
N ASP A 30 20.60 10.25 -1.36
CA ASP A 30 19.73 10.74 -0.27
C ASP A 30 18.23 10.41 -0.40
N LEU A 31 17.84 9.60 -1.40
CA LEU A 31 16.44 9.15 -1.53
C LEU A 31 16.04 8.23 -0.38
N SER A 32 16.91 7.28 -0.03
CA SER A 32 16.70 6.38 1.11
C SER A 32 16.53 7.12 2.44
N HIS A 33 17.33 8.17 2.66
CA HIS A 33 17.21 9.02 3.86
C HIS A 33 15.92 9.83 3.85
N SER A 34 15.53 10.36 2.69
CA SER A 34 14.27 11.08 2.53
C SER A 34 13.05 10.19 2.80
N TYR A 35 13.10 8.93 2.38
CA TYR A 35 12.10 7.93 2.72
C TYR A 35 12.11 7.59 4.21
N GLU A 36 13.28 7.36 4.82
CA GLU A 36 13.40 7.05 6.26
C GLU A 36 12.83 8.20 7.09
N LYS A 37 13.23 9.45 6.85
CA LYS A 37 12.65 10.63 7.53
C LYS A 37 11.13 10.71 7.37
N THR A 38 10.59 10.27 6.23
CA THR A 38 9.15 10.25 6.03
C THR A 38 8.49 9.14 6.84
N LEU A 39 9.11 7.98 6.95
CA LEU A 39 8.65 6.89 7.80
C LEU A 39 8.77 7.22 9.30
N GLU A 40 9.82 7.93 9.73
CA GLU A 40 9.94 8.48 11.09
C GLU A 40 8.77 9.42 11.41
N ARG A 41 8.51 10.39 10.52
CA ARG A 41 7.33 11.27 10.66
C ARG A 41 6.02 10.49 10.69
N ILE A 42 5.95 9.35 9.99
CA ILE A 42 4.78 8.46 10.08
C ILE A 42 4.68 7.84 11.47
N ARG A 43 5.79 7.32 12.02
CA ARG A 43 5.87 6.69 13.36
C ARG A 43 5.51 7.67 14.48
N ASP A 44 5.77 8.96 14.31
CA ASP A 44 5.43 10.02 15.27
C ASP A 44 3.92 10.37 15.30
N GLN A 45 3.12 9.81 14.39
CA GLN A 45 1.67 10.01 14.40
C GLN A 45 0.98 9.23 15.53
N HIS A 46 -0.30 9.54 15.76
CA HIS A 46 -1.16 8.74 16.63
C HIS A 46 -1.15 7.24 16.20
N PRO A 47 -1.09 6.27 17.12
CA PRO A 47 -0.90 4.84 16.80
C PRO A 47 -1.86 4.27 15.74
N LYS A 48 -3.13 4.70 15.74
CA LYS A 48 -4.11 4.30 14.70
C LYS A 48 -3.74 4.77 13.29
N LYS A 49 -3.13 5.95 13.14
CA LYS A 49 -2.64 6.44 11.85
C LYS A 49 -1.38 5.71 11.43
N VAL A 50 -0.52 5.35 12.39
CA VAL A 50 0.65 4.49 12.15
C VAL A 50 0.19 3.16 11.55
N ASP A 51 -0.69 2.42 12.23
CA ASP A 51 -1.24 1.14 11.72
C ASP A 51 -1.85 1.29 10.31
N LEU A 52 -2.71 2.30 10.11
CA LEU A 52 -3.33 2.55 8.82
C LEU A 52 -2.29 2.80 7.71
N SER A 53 -1.34 3.70 7.95
CA SER A 53 -0.33 4.08 6.97
C SER A 53 0.58 2.91 6.59
N TYR A 54 1.02 2.11 7.56
CA TYR A 54 1.83 0.93 7.30
C TYR A 54 1.05 -0.13 6.53
N ARG A 55 -0.23 -0.36 6.85
CA ARG A 55 -1.08 -1.27 6.07
C ARG A 55 -1.24 -0.79 4.63
N ILE A 56 -1.48 0.51 4.41
CA ILE A 56 -1.55 1.10 3.06
C ILE A 56 -0.25 0.88 2.28
N LEU A 57 0.89 1.27 2.87
CA LEU A 57 2.20 1.16 2.22
C LEU A 57 2.56 -0.31 1.94
N TRP A 58 2.18 -1.22 2.84
CA TRP A 58 2.38 -2.66 2.65
C TRP A 58 1.60 -3.19 1.45
N TRP A 59 0.30 -2.85 1.36
CA TRP A 59 -0.55 -3.21 0.24
C TRP A 59 -0.01 -2.64 -1.08
N LEU A 60 0.24 -1.33 -1.14
CA LEU A 60 0.65 -0.67 -2.38
C LEU A 60 2.04 -1.10 -2.87
N SER A 61 2.94 -1.49 -1.98
CA SER A 61 4.27 -1.98 -2.39
C SER A 61 4.25 -3.41 -2.97
N ARG A 62 3.19 -4.18 -2.72
CA ARG A 62 3.07 -5.59 -3.13
C ARG A 62 1.89 -5.87 -4.05
N ALA A 63 1.05 -4.88 -4.35
CA ALA A 63 -0.13 -5.10 -5.16
C ALA A 63 0.24 -5.54 -6.59
N ARG A 64 -0.48 -6.56 -7.12
CA ARG A 64 -0.26 -7.08 -8.48
C ARG A 64 -0.80 -6.16 -9.59
N ARG A 65 -1.71 -5.25 -9.23
CA ARG A 65 -2.26 -4.20 -10.08
C ARG A 65 -2.57 -2.94 -9.25
N PRO A 66 -2.78 -1.77 -9.87
CA PRO A 66 -3.32 -0.62 -9.18
C PRO A 66 -4.62 -0.95 -8.43
N LEU A 67 -4.78 -0.37 -7.24
CA LEU A 67 -5.95 -0.55 -6.39
C LEU A 67 -6.76 0.73 -6.36
N SER A 68 -8.08 0.62 -6.57
CA SER A 68 -8.98 1.75 -6.37
C SER A 68 -8.99 2.18 -4.90
N TYR A 69 -9.50 3.40 -4.64
CA TYR A 69 -9.77 3.83 -3.28
C TYR A 69 -10.64 2.82 -2.51
N GLU A 70 -11.76 2.38 -3.08
CA GLU A 70 -12.71 1.47 -2.45
C GLU A 70 -12.07 0.10 -2.15
N GLU A 71 -11.29 -0.41 -3.10
CA GLU A 71 -10.52 -1.64 -2.94
C GLU A 71 -9.52 -1.54 -1.80
N LEU A 72 -8.67 -0.52 -1.81
CA LEU A 72 -7.64 -0.35 -0.79
C LEU A 72 -8.26 -0.07 0.58
N ALA A 73 -9.29 0.78 0.66
CA ALA A 73 -9.98 1.09 1.91
C ALA A 73 -10.61 -0.15 2.53
N HIS A 74 -11.24 -1.01 1.72
CA HIS A 74 -11.73 -2.30 2.17
C HIS A 74 -10.57 -3.19 2.63
N ALA A 75 -9.53 -3.37 1.79
CA ALA A 75 -8.39 -4.24 2.05
C ALA A 75 -7.64 -3.91 3.35
N VAL A 76 -7.43 -2.62 3.67
CA VAL A 76 -6.76 -2.21 4.91
C VAL A 76 -7.66 -2.29 6.14
N ALA A 77 -8.98 -2.38 5.96
CA ALA A 77 -9.97 -2.50 7.02
C ALA A 77 -10.24 -3.96 7.44
N VAL A 78 -9.97 -4.93 6.55
CA VAL A 78 -10.09 -6.36 6.86
C VAL A 78 -9.23 -6.73 8.07
N ARG A 79 -9.81 -7.47 9.00
CA ARG A 79 -9.10 -8.10 10.11
C ARG A 79 -9.37 -9.61 10.09
N ASP A 80 -8.45 -10.36 10.69
CA ASP A 80 -8.60 -11.80 10.82
C ASP A 80 -9.97 -12.18 11.39
N ARG A 81 -10.63 -13.15 10.74
CA ARG A 81 -11.95 -13.69 11.13
C ARG A 81 -13.11 -12.71 10.98
N ASP A 82 -12.95 -11.62 10.22
CA ASP A 82 -14.10 -10.84 9.77
C ASP A 82 -15.00 -11.74 8.90
N CYS A 83 -16.30 -11.76 9.20
CA CYS A 83 -17.31 -12.58 8.51
C CYS A 83 -17.99 -11.86 7.33
N GLY A 84 -17.64 -10.59 7.08
CA GLY A 84 -18.28 -9.76 6.07
C GLY A 84 -17.66 -8.36 6.01
N ARG A 85 -18.01 -7.63 4.94
CA ARG A 85 -17.53 -6.24 4.79
C ARG A 85 -18.19 -5.34 5.83
N ASN A 86 -17.38 -4.48 6.45
CA ASN A 86 -17.88 -3.45 7.36
C ASN A 86 -17.41 -2.05 6.93
N PRO A 87 -18.22 -1.30 6.16
CA PRO A 87 -17.87 0.05 5.70
C PRO A 87 -17.56 1.04 6.82
N LYS A 88 -18.01 0.80 8.06
CA LYS A 88 -17.70 1.67 9.21
C LYS A 88 -16.25 1.56 9.67
N LYS A 89 -15.55 0.48 9.29
CA LYS A 89 -14.11 0.30 9.55
C LYS A 89 -13.24 0.93 8.45
N GLU A 90 -13.84 1.30 7.30
CA GLU A 90 -13.11 1.83 6.16
C GLU A 90 -12.74 3.30 6.37
N SER A 91 -11.46 3.62 6.12
CA SER A 91 -10.96 4.98 6.28
C SER A 91 -11.29 5.82 5.05
N LYS A 92 -11.65 7.09 5.27
CA LYS A 92 -11.88 8.04 4.17
C LYS A 92 -10.59 8.31 3.39
N GLN A 93 -10.71 8.50 2.07
CA GLN A 93 -9.60 8.78 1.16
C GLN A 93 -8.62 9.84 1.70
N GLY A 94 -9.12 11.00 2.14
CA GLY A 94 -8.27 12.07 2.66
C GLY A 94 -7.46 11.66 3.89
N ILE A 95 -8.04 10.84 4.78
CA ILE A 95 -7.34 10.32 5.96
C ILE A 95 -6.23 9.35 5.55
N MET A 96 -6.50 8.47 4.58
CA MET A 96 -5.52 7.52 4.05
C MET A 96 -4.31 8.25 3.43
N THR A 97 -4.55 9.26 2.59
CA THR A 97 -3.49 10.06 1.97
C THR A 97 -2.69 10.84 3.03
N THR A 98 -3.35 11.49 3.98
CA THR A 98 -2.67 12.25 5.04
C THR A 98 -1.87 11.33 5.97
N ALA A 99 -2.37 10.14 6.29
CA ALA A 99 -1.67 9.19 7.16
C ALA A 99 -0.34 8.72 6.56
N CYS A 100 -0.22 8.66 5.23
CA CYS A 100 0.99 8.23 4.54
C CYS A 100 2.00 9.37 4.25
N MET A 101 1.79 10.58 4.80
CA MET A 101 2.75 11.70 4.77
C MET A 101 3.34 12.03 3.38
N GLY A 102 2.53 11.89 2.32
CA GLY A 102 2.93 12.21 0.94
C GLY A 102 3.65 11.10 0.18
N LEU A 103 3.77 9.89 0.75
CA LEU A 103 4.28 8.71 0.03
C LEU A 103 3.26 8.11 -0.94
N VAL A 104 1.99 8.51 -0.84
CA VAL A 104 0.89 8.05 -1.69
C VAL A 104 0.11 9.22 -2.26
N PHE A 105 -0.49 9.01 -3.42
CA PHE A 105 -1.46 9.91 -4.02
C PHE A 105 -2.56 9.11 -4.70
N VAL A 106 -3.64 9.80 -5.09
CA VAL A 106 -4.73 9.22 -5.89
C VAL A 106 -4.62 9.79 -7.30
N ASP A 107 -4.59 8.92 -8.30
CA ASP A 107 -4.52 9.33 -9.71
C ASP A 107 -5.89 9.72 -10.28
N ASP A 108 -5.90 10.11 -11.56
CA ASP A 108 -7.13 10.53 -12.26
C ASP A 108 -8.14 9.38 -12.42
N GLU A 109 -7.68 8.13 -12.36
CA GLU A 109 -8.51 6.91 -12.39
C GLU A 109 -9.01 6.51 -10.99
N ARG A 110 -8.75 7.33 -9.96
CA ARG A 110 -9.10 7.10 -8.55
C ARG A 110 -8.37 5.92 -7.90
N ASN A 111 -7.22 5.54 -8.45
CA ASN A 111 -6.36 4.52 -7.88
C ASN A 111 -5.34 5.13 -6.91
N PHE A 112 -5.10 4.44 -5.80
CA PHE A 112 -4.00 4.77 -4.92
C PHE A 112 -2.68 4.31 -5.56
N ARG A 113 -1.70 5.21 -5.60
CA ARG A 113 -0.36 4.94 -6.09
C ARG A 113 0.69 5.45 -5.12
N LEU A 114 1.82 4.75 -5.10
CA LEU A 114 3.03 5.27 -4.50
C LEU A 114 3.52 6.45 -5.34
N VAL A 115 4.09 7.47 -4.68
CA VAL A 115 4.52 8.72 -5.32
C VAL A 115 5.58 8.52 -6.42
N HIS A 116 6.32 7.41 -6.37
CA HIS A 116 7.32 7.04 -7.37
C HIS A 116 7.67 5.55 -7.29
N PHE A 117 8.16 4.93 -8.38
CA PHE A 117 8.54 3.52 -8.40
C PHE A 117 9.65 3.19 -7.38
N SER A 118 10.63 4.09 -7.19
CA SER A 118 11.70 3.90 -6.19
C SER A 118 11.18 3.84 -4.75
N THR A 119 9.98 4.40 -4.51
CA THR A 119 9.29 4.26 -3.21
C THR A 119 8.92 2.79 -2.97
N GLN A 120 8.49 2.08 -4.01
CA GLN A 120 8.14 0.66 -3.91
C GLN A 120 9.37 -0.17 -3.56
N GLU A 121 10.48 0.02 -4.29
CA GLU A 121 11.74 -0.69 -4.05
C GLU A 121 12.26 -0.46 -2.63
N TYR A 122 12.29 0.80 -2.20
CA TYR A 122 12.70 1.15 -0.85
C TYR A 122 11.79 0.50 0.20
N LEU A 123 10.46 0.56 0.03
CA LEU A 123 9.51 -0.06 0.96
C LEU A 123 9.68 -1.58 1.02
N LEU A 124 9.91 -2.26 -0.11
CA LEU A 124 10.16 -3.71 -0.14
C LEU A 124 11.42 -4.08 0.66
N ALA A 125 12.51 -3.33 0.49
CA ALA A 125 13.74 -3.52 1.25
C ALA A 125 13.54 -3.24 2.75
N HIS A 126 12.96 -2.08 3.08
CA HIS A 126 12.72 -1.65 4.45
C HIS A 126 11.79 -2.60 5.22
N PHE A 127 10.72 -3.09 4.57
CA PHE A 127 9.76 -4.01 5.17
C PHE A 127 10.26 -5.46 5.31
N SER A 128 11.41 -5.78 4.73
CA SER A 128 12.06 -7.07 4.94
C SER A 128 12.81 -7.14 6.28
N GLN A 129 12.94 -6.00 6.99
CA GLN A 129 13.58 -5.92 8.30
C GLN A 129 12.65 -6.38 9.44
N SER A 130 13.19 -7.12 10.41
CA SER A 130 12.43 -7.80 11.48
C SER A 130 11.61 -6.87 12.38
N SER A 131 12.05 -5.62 12.57
CA SER A 131 11.35 -4.62 13.40
C SER A 131 10.01 -4.19 12.82
N ILE A 132 9.85 -4.24 11.49
CA ILE A 132 8.62 -3.85 10.81
C ILE A 132 7.56 -4.95 10.90
N LYS A 133 7.97 -6.22 10.80
CA LYS A 133 7.05 -7.36 10.97
C LYS A 133 6.30 -7.27 12.31
N GLN A 134 6.96 -6.75 13.35
CA GLN A 134 6.35 -6.52 14.66
C GLN A 134 5.28 -5.42 14.66
N ILE A 135 5.43 -4.37 13.84
CA ILE A 135 4.42 -3.30 13.71
C ILE A 135 3.16 -3.85 13.05
N LEU A 136 3.35 -4.66 12.03
CA LEU A 136 2.28 -5.24 11.22
C LEU A 136 1.59 -6.43 11.91
N ARG A 137 2.24 -7.05 12.91
CA ARG A 137 1.72 -8.10 13.82
C ARG A 137 1.17 -9.37 13.15
N GLU A 138 1.16 -9.42 11.83
CA GLU A 138 0.55 -10.47 11.03
C GLU A 138 1.53 -10.84 9.91
N GLU A 139 1.95 -12.10 9.88
CA GLU A 139 2.59 -12.63 8.68
C GLU A 139 1.50 -12.80 7.61
N ASN A 140 1.83 -12.50 6.36
CA ASN A 140 0.98 -12.79 5.20
C ASN A 140 -0.31 -11.98 5.14
N ILE A 141 -0.25 -10.73 5.63
CA ILE A 141 -1.40 -9.80 5.68
C ILE A 141 -2.24 -9.84 4.41
N ILE A 142 -1.60 -9.75 3.25
CA ILE A 142 -2.31 -9.68 1.97
C ILE A 142 -3.03 -11.00 1.67
N ALA A 143 -2.32 -12.13 1.71
CA ALA A 143 -2.92 -13.44 1.46
C ALA A 143 -4.04 -13.75 2.47
N ARG A 144 -3.83 -13.45 3.75
CA ARG A 144 -4.84 -13.63 4.81
C ARG A 144 -6.06 -12.74 4.61
N ALA A 145 -5.87 -11.48 4.24
CA ALA A 145 -6.97 -10.58 3.95
C ALA A 145 -7.76 -11.05 2.72
N CYS A 146 -7.07 -11.47 1.65
CA CYS A 146 -7.74 -12.06 0.48
C CYS A 146 -8.55 -13.31 0.86
N LEU A 147 -7.97 -14.24 1.62
CA LEU A 147 -8.67 -15.44 2.09
C LEU A 147 -9.84 -15.10 3.02
N THR A 148 -9.69 -14.12 3.90
CA THR A 148 -10.77 -13.66 4.79
C THR A 148 -11.94 -13.11 3.96
N ILE A 149 -11.66 -12.30 2.94
CA ILE A 149 -12.68 -11.82 2.00
C ILE A 149 -13.36 -13.00 1.31
N LEU A 150 -12.60 -13.95 0.76
CA LEU A 150 -13.17 -15.11 0.05
C LEU A 150 -13.99 -16.05 0.94
N LEU A 151 -13.85 -15.92 2.27
CA LEU A 151 -14.54 -16.72 3.28
C LEU A 151 -15.63 -15.94 4.03
N TYR A 152 -16.05 -14.76 3.56
CA TYR A 152 -17.20 -14.07 4.16
C TYR A 152 -18.47 -14.92 4.06
N ASP A 153 -19.34 -14.79 5.09
CA ASP A 153 -20.60 -15.52 5.22
C ASP A 153 -21.54 -15.25 4.02
N GLU A 154 -21.41 -14.07 3.40
CA GLU A 154 -22.16 -13.66 2.21
C GLU A 154 -21.99 -14.63 1.02
N PHE A 155 -20.88 -15.39 0.98
CA PHE A 155 -20.58 -16.35 -0.07
C PHE A 155 -21.04 -17.79 0.25
N GLU A 156 -21.50 -18.07 1.48
CA GLU A 156 -21.99 -19.41 1.87
C GLU A 156 -23.27 -19.81 1.14
N SER A 157 -24.02 -18.83 0.64
CA SER A 157 -25.28 -19.05 -0.09
C SER A 157 -25.08 -19.70 -1.47
N GLY A 158 -23.84 -19.89 -1.91
CA GLY A 158 -23.51 -20.50 -3.20
C GLY A 158 -23.37 -19.51 -4.35
N PRO A 159 -23.28 -19.99 -5.60
CA PRO A 159 -23.03 -19.14 -6.76
C PRO A 159 -24.21 -18.17 -7.02
N CYS A 160 -23.89 -16.96 -7.48
CA CYS A 160 -24.90 -16.01 -7.93
C CYS A 160 -25.64 -16.57 -9.16
N GLU A 161 -26.95 -16.76 -9.04
CA GLU A 161 -27.79 -17.28 -10.14
C GLU A 161 -28.11 -16.24 -11.23
N THR A 162 -27.94 -14.95 -10.91
CA THR A 162 -28.31 -13.85 -11.80
C THR A 162 -27.18 -12.85 -11.94
N TYR A 163 -27.11 -12.18 -13.10
CA TYR A 163 -26.18 -11.09 -13.32
C TYR A 163 -26.37 -9.94 -12.31
N THR A 164 -27.63 -9.64 -11.94
CA THR A 164 -27.93 -8.61 -10.95
C THR A 164 -27.40 -8.96 -9.57
N ALA A 165 -27.55 -10.21 -9.11
CA ALA A 165 -26.98 -10.65 -7.84
C ALA A 165 -25.45 -10.57 -7.87
N ALA A 166 -24.82 -11.03 -8.95
CA ALA A 166 -23.38 -10.94 -9.12
C ALA A 166 -22.91 -9.47 -9.10
N LYS A 167 -23.59 -8.58 -9.84
CA LYS A 167 -23.26 -7.14 -9.88
C LYS A 167 -23.35 -6.50 -8.49
N THR A 168 -24.44 -6.75 -7.75
CA THR A 168 -24.61 -6.24 -6.39
C THR A 168 -23.53 -6.74 -5.45
N LEU A 169 -23.13 -8.01 -5.56
CA LEU A 169 -22.04 -8.59 -4.79
C LEU A 169 -20.70 -7.87 -5.08
N TYR A 170 -20.40 -7.60 -6.35
CA TYR A 170 -19.21 -6.85 -6.74
C TYR A 170 -19.21 -5.41 -6.20
N GLU A 171 -20.34 -4.71 -6.27
CA GLU A 171 -20.47 -3.35 -5.74
C GLU A 171 -20.35 -3.31 -4.21
N ASN A 172 -20.85 -4.36 -3.54
CA ASN A 172 -20.80 -4.48 -2.09
C ASN A 172 -19.45 -5.00 -1.59
N CYS A 173 -18.64 -5.69 -2.40
CA CYS A 173 -17.35 -6.22 -2.01
C CYS A 173 -16.25 -5.82 -3.01
N PRO A 174 -15.75 -4.57 -2.96
CA PRO A 174 -14.83 -4.01 -3.97
C PRO A 174 -13.57 -4.85 -4.18
N MET A 175 -13.03 -5.40 -3.09
CA MET A 175 -11.78 -6.17 -3.09
C MET A 175 -11.96 -7.64 -3.50
N LEU A 176 -13.19 -8.09 -3.79
CA LEU A 176 -13.48 -9.50 -4.09
C LEU A 176 -12.69 -10.01 -5.29
N LEU A 177 -12.71 -9.27 -6.40
CA LEU A 177 -12.07 -9.72 -7.63
C LEU A 177 -10.55 -9.81 -7.46
N TYR A 178 -9.95 -8.80 -6.84
CA TYR A 178 -8.52 -8.84 -6.51
C TYR A 178 -8.18 -10.05 -5.64
N ALA A 179 -8.99 -10.28 -4.59
CA ALA A 179 -8.77 -11.38 -3.66
C ALA A 179 -8.84 -12.72 -4.40
N ALA A 180 -9.87 -12.95 -5.21
CA ALA A 180 -10.06 -14.17 -5.99
C ALA A 180 -8.92 -14.41 -6.98
N GLU A 181 -8.43 -13.35 -7.62
CA GLU A 181 -7.41 -13.44 -8.66
C GLU A 181 -6.00 -13.63 -8.09
N TYR A 182 -5.64 -12.99 -6.97
CA TYR A 182 -4.23 -12.90 -6.54
C TYR A 182 -3.90 -13.52 -5.18
N TRP A 183 -4.87 -14.09 -4.44
CA TRP A 183 -4.60 -14.67 -3.12
C TRP A 183 -3.46 -15.71 -3.14
N HIS A 184 -3.42 -16.54 -4.18
CA HIS A 184 -2.46 -17.63 -4.34
C HIS A 184 -1.05 -17.11 -4.63
N ASP A 185 -0.91 -16.06 -5.44
CA ASP A 185 0.37 -15.40 -5.71
C ASP A 185 0.97 -14.81 -4.43
N HIS A 186 0.13 -14.16 -3.61
CA HIS A 186 0.56 -13.60 -2.32
C HIS A 186 0.95 -14.68 -1.32
N LEU A 187 0.28 -15.83 -1.35
CA LEU A 187 0.62 -16.98 -0.53
C LEU A 187 1.96 -17.60 -0.98
N ALA A 188 2.15 -17.81 -2.28
CA ALA A 188 3.36 -18.42 -2.84
C ALA A 188 4.62 -17.56 -2.62
N GLU A 189 4.50 -16.23 -2.73
CA GLU A 189 5.61 -15.31 -2.44
C GLU A 189 6.08 -15.41 -0.98
N THR A 190 5.16 -15.75 -0.07
CA THR A 190 5.51 -15.98 1.33
C THR A 190 6.25 -17.31 1.48
N VAL A 191 5.64 -18.41 1.03
CA VAL A 191 6.20 -19.76 1.25
C VAL A 191 7.61 -19.86 0.65
N SER A 192 7.85 -19.20 -0.48
CA SER A 192 9.18 -19.14 -1.11
C SER A 192 10.22 -18.36 -0.29
N LYS A 193 9.81 -17.39 0.54
CA LYS A 193 10.72 -16.67 1.46
C LYS A 193 11.04 -17.51 2.70
N ASP A 194 10.11 -18.35 3.15
CA ASP A 194 10.32 -19.22 4.32
C ASP A 194 11.21 -20.44 4.00
N LEU A 195 11.19 -20.93 2.76
CA LEU A 195 12.04 -22.04 2.32
C LEU A 195 13.51 -21.65 2.05
N ASN A 196 13.78 -20.35 1.91
CA ASN A 196 15.11 -19.80 1.59
C ASN A 196 15.79 -19.11 2.79
N ASN A 197 15.18 -19.16 3.98
CA ASN A 197 15.75 -18.73 5.27
C ASN A 197 16.04 -19.95 6.15
#